data_AF-A0A016VS13-F1
#
_entry.id   AF-A0A016VS13-F1
#
_cell.length_a   1.000
_cell.length_b   1.000
_cell.length_c   1.000
_cell.angle_alpha   90.00
_cell.angle_beta   90.00
_cell.angle_gamma   90.00
#
_symmetry.space_group_name_H-M   'P 1'
#
loop_
_entity.id
_entity.type
_entity.pdbx_description
1 polymer ?
#
loop_
_entity_poly.entity_id
_entity_poly.type
_entity_poly.pdbx_seq_one_letter_code
_entity_poly.pdbx_strand_id
1 'polypeptide(L)'
;MNLEAFNASADTTLYVAHIVPFDGQDVWSRESHEAVREFFEAGMGETVMVTPLPNSCGQWKQMNAPSVPLVTANISCCGRDLADWLISRRLALPETS
;
A
#
# COMPACT_ATOMS: atom_id res chain seq x y z
N MET A 1 -5.68 -10.09 14.37
CA MET A 1 -4.68 -9.20 13.74
C MET A 1 -5.44 -8.43 12.68
N ASN A 2 -5.76 -7.16 12.96
CA ASN A 2 -6.71 -6.37 12.17
C ASN A 2 -6.02 -5.82 10.92
N LEU A 3 -6.81 -5.71 9.85
CA LEU A 3 -6.35 -5.45 8.51
C LEU A 3 -6.15 -3.95 8.25
N GLU A 4 -5.08 -3.39 8.83
CA GLU A 4 -4.82 -1.94 8.83
C GLU A 4 -4.00 -1.47 7.62
N ALA A 5 -4.17 -2.10 6.47
CA ALA A 5 -3.32 -1.83 5.31
C ALA A 5 -4.00 -1.03 4.20
N PHE A 6 -5.24 -0.59 4.43
CA PHE A 6 -5.87 0.38 3.55
C PHE A 6 -6.93 1.27 4.21
N ASN A 7 -7.40 0.95 5.43
CA ASN A 7 -8.37 1.81 6.12
C ASN A 7 -8.53 1.53 7.64
N ALA A 8 -7.53 1.78 8.48
CA ALA A 8 -7.74 1.62 9.93
C ALA A 8 -7.00 2.64 10.80
N SER A 9 -7.80 3.21 11.69
CA SER A 9 -7.49 4.18 12.74
C SER A 9 -7.12 5.58 12.27
N ALA A 10 -7.77 6.58 12.87
CA ALA A 10 -7.57 8.01 12.68
C ALA A 10 -6.16 8.52 13.10
N ASP A 11 -5.17 7.63 13.19
CA ASP A 11 -3.85 7.91 13.75
C ASP A 11 -2.67 7.41 12.87
N THR A 12 -2.87 6.59 11.82
CA THR A 12 -1.73 6.21 10.95
C THR A 12 -2.14 5.95 9.49
N THR A 13 -2.36 7.03 8.75
CA THR A 13 -2.57 6.98 7.30
C THR A 13 -1.22 6.79 6.59
N LEU A 14 -1.00 5.68 5.88
CA LEU A 14 0.23 5.40 5.12
C LEU A 14 -0.08 5.29 3.63
N TYR A 15 0.81 5.78 2.76
CA TYR A 15 0.65 5.73 1.31
C TYR A 15 1.75 4.85 0.70
N VAL A 16 1.38 3.77 0.00
CA VAL A 16 2.37 2.88 -0.63
C VAL A 16 3.03 3.59 -1.80
N ALA A 17 4.36 3.68 -1.77
CA ALA A 17 5.14 4.43 -2.74
C ALA A 17 5.26 3.71 -4.09
N HIS A 18 5.56 4.50 -5.13
CA HIS A 18 5.91 4.04 -6.48
C HIS A 18 4.82 3.29 -7.23
N ILE A 19 3.58 3.39 -6.79
CA ILE A 19 2.44 2.76 -7.46
C ILE A 19 1.23 3.68 -7.54
N VAL A 20 0.47 3.50 -8.60
CA VAL A 20 -0.84 4.12 -8.82
C VAL A 20 -1.87 3.05 -9.16
N PRO A 21 -3.18 3.28 -8.96
CA PRO A 21 -4.21 2.33 -9.36
C PRO A 21 -4.13 1.96 -10.85
N PHE A 22 -4.39 0.69 -11.18
CA PHE A 22 -4.13 0.15 -12.53
C PHE A 22 -4.86 0.88 -13.67
N ASP A 23 -6.06 1.39 -13.42
CA ASP A 23 -6.84 2.13 -14.42
C ASP A 23 -6.49 3.63 -14.49
N GLY A 24 -5.40 4.07 -13.87
CA GLY A 24 -5.08 5.49 -13.72
C GLY A 24 -6.16 6.26 -12.93
N GLN A 25 -7.02 5.53 -12.22
CA GLN A 25 -8.06 6.07 -11.37
C GLN A 25 -7.43 6.71 -10.14
N ASP A 26 -8.05 7.78 -9.63
CA ASP A 26 -7.64 8.38 -8.35
C ASP A 26 -8.10 7.54 -7.13
N VAL A 27 -8.77 6.40 -7.36
CA VAL A 27 -9.42 5.57 -6.35
C VAL A 27 -8.97 4.13 -6.47
N TRP A 28 -8.62 3.50 -5.35
CA TRP A 28 -8.29 2.08 -5.28
C TRP A 28 -9.55 1.22 -5.30
N SER A 29 -9.52 0.14 -6.08
CA SER A 29 -10.66 -0.77 -6.22
C SER A 29 -10.79 -1.68 -4.99
N ARG A 30 -11.98 -2.27 -4.80
CA ARG A 30 -12.23 -3.27 -3.74
C ARG A 30 -11.26 -4.46 -3.83
N GLU A 31 -10.95 -4.89 -5.04
CA GLU A 31 -9.99 -5.97 -5.32
C GLU A 31 -8.58 -5.59 -4.87
N SER A 32 -8.20 -4.31 -4.98
CA SER A 32 -6.92 -3.81 -4.46
C SER A 32 -6.87 -3.94 -2.93
N HIS A 33 -7.95 -3.57 -2.25
CA HIS A 33 -8.09 -3.75 -0.79
C HIS A 33 -7.99 -5.23 -0.38
N GLU A 34 -8.66 -6.12 -1.13
CA GLU A 34 -8.62 -7.56 -0.87
C GLU A 34 -7.23 -8.16 -1.16
N ALA A 35 -6.54 -7.73 -2.21
CA ALA A 35 -5.18 -8.19 -2.49
C ALA A 35 -4.20 -7.77 -1.40
N VAL A 36 -4.37 -6.57 -0.84
CA VAL A 36 -3.57 -6.16 0.32
C VAL A 36 -3.89 -7.04 1.51
N ARG A 37 -5.16 -7.34 1.81
CA ARG A 37 -5.49 -8.35 2.83
C ARG A 37 -4.72 -9.64 2.65
N GLU A 38 -4.80 -10.20 1.45
CA GLU A 38 -4.12 -11.45 1.10
C GLU A 38 -2.61 -11.37 1.25
N PHE A 39 -2.00 -10.20 1.03
CA PHE A 39 -0.58 -9.99 1.27
C PHE A 39 -0.22 -10.26 2.73
N PHE A 40 -0.94 -9.65 3.66
CA PHE A 40 -0.72 -9.83 5.10
C PHE A 40 -1.07 -11.25 5.55
N GLU A 41 -2.16 -11.82 5.03
CA GLU A 41 -2.56 -13.20 5.33
C GLU A 41 -1.52 -14.21 4.81
N ALA A 42 -0.93 -13.98 3.64
CA ALA A 42 0.14 -14.81 3.08
C ALA A 42 1.44 -14.76 3.89
N GLY A 43 1.64 -13.71 4.69
CA GLY A 43 2.74 -13.62 5.66
C GLY A 43 2.58 -14.58 6.85
N MET A 44 1.42 -15.23 7.03
CA MET A 44 1.16 -16.20 8.11
C MET A 44 1.54 -15.70 9.53
N GLY A 45 1.37 -14.40 9.80
CA GLY A 45 1.71 -13.79 11.10
C GLY A 45 3.14 -13.24 11.20
N GLU A 46 3.90 -13.28 10.10
CA GLU A 46 5.19 -12.59 10.00
C GLU A 46 5.03 -11.07 10.10
N THR A 47 6.08 -10.43 10.60
CA THR A 47 6.12 -8.98 10.75
C THR A 47 6.29 -8.34 9.37
N VAL A 48 5.31 -7.56 8.95
CA VAL A 48 5.46 -6.70 7.76
C VAL A 48 6.30 -5.49 8.14
N MET A 49 7.42 -5.36 7.45
CA MET A 49 8.32 -4.23 7.61
C MET A 49 7.80 -3.07 6.76
N VAL A 50 7.31 -2.03 7.43
CA VAL A 50 6.92 -0.77 6.79
C VAL A 50 8.06 0.22 6.93
N THR A 51 8.60 0.68 5.79
CA THR A 51 9.72 1.62 5.76
C THR A 51 9.26 2.94 5.15
N PRO A 52 9.25 4.05 5.90
CA PRO A 52 8.94 5.35 5.34
C PRO A 52 10.05 5.83 4.40
N LEU A 53 9.66 6.43 3.28
CA LEU A 53 10.59 7.11 2.39
C LEU A 53 10.93 8.48 2.99
N PRO A 54 12.23 8.80 3.16
CA PRO A 54 12.64 10.09 3.70
C PRO A 54 12.17 11.24 2.80
N ASN A 55 11.68 12.33 3.43
CA ASN A 55 11.21 13.55 2.76
C ASN A 55 10.13 13.34 1.68
N SER A 56 9.40 12.22 1.73
CA SER A 56 8.43 11.85 0.72
C SER A 56 7.04 11.75 1.34
N CYS A 57 6.10 12.54 0.83
CA CYS A 57 4.70 12.49 1.24
C CYS A 57 3.77 12.46 0.02
N GLY A 58 2.69 11.70 0.15
CA GLY A 58 1.61 11.59 -0.84
C GLY A 58 0.33 12.20 -0.30
N GLN A 59 -0.47 12.81 -1.17
CA GLN A 59 -1.80 13.30 -0.79
C GLN A 59 -2.88 12.39 -1.37
N TRP A 60 -3.80 11.96 -0.52
CA TRP A 60 -5.03 11.31 -0.97
C TRP A 60 -5.94 12.37 -1.59
N LYS A 61 -5.95 12.45 -2.93
CA LYS A 61 -6.80 13.38 -3.68
C LYS A 61 -8.29 13.24 -3.32
N GLN A 62 -8.70 12.03 -2.93
CA GLN A 62 -10.09 11.70 -2.66
C GLN A 62 -10.65 12.28 -1.35
N MET A 63 -9.81 12.64 -0.38
CA MET A 63 -10.28 12.99 0.98
C MET A 63 -10.00 14.43 1.42
N ASN A 64 -9.37 15.29 0.59
CA ASN A 64 -8.75 16.54 1.07
C ASN A 64 -7.92 16.29 2.35
N ALA A 65 -7.34 15.09 2.46
CA ALA A 65 -6.62 14.66 3.63
C ALA A 65 -5.24 15.33 3.67
N PRO A 66 -4.65 15.54 4.86
CA PRO A 66 -3.27 15.97 4.96
C PRO A 66 -2.35 15.02 4.19
N SER A 67 -1.24 15.55 3.70
CA SER A 67 -0.20 14.73 3.08
C SER A 67 0.33 13.74 4.11
N VAL A 68 0.48 12.49 3.69
CA VAL A 68 0.90 11.38 4.56
C VAL A 68 2.23 10.82 4.07
N PRO A 69 3.05 10.22 4.95
CA PRO A 69 4.32 9.63 4.53
C PRO A 69 4.13 8.54 3.47
N LEU A 70 4.97 8.61 2.44
CA LEU A 70 5.14 7.53 1.48
C LEU A 70 5.92 6.39 2.16
N VAL A 71 5.49 5.15 1.95
CA VAL A 71 6.13 3.96 2.56
C VAL A 71 6.32 2.84 1.54
N THR A 72 7.33 2.01 1.74
CA THR A 72 7.37 0.65 1.20
C THR A 72 6.97 -0.35 2.28
N ALA A 73 6.40 -1.48 1.86
CA ALA A 73 6.00 -2.53 2.79
C ALA A 73 6.44 -3.89 2.24
N ASN A 74 7.19 -4.65 3.05
CA ASN A 74 7.70 -5.95 2.65
C ASN A 74 7.55 -7.01 3.74
N ILE A 75 7.42 -8.27 3.32
CA ILE A 75 7.47 -9.44 4.20
C ILE A 75 8.87 -10.03 4.11
N SER A 76 9.61 -9.95 5.21
CA SER A 76 11.02 -10.34 5.29
C SER A 76 11.28 -11.81 4.96
N CYS A 77 10.37 -12.72 5.38
CA CYS A 77 10.57 -14.16 5.22
C CYS A 77 10.56 -14.64 3.76
N CYS A 78 9.89 -13.91 2.88
CA CYS A 78 9.73 -14.28 1.47
C CYS A 78 10.22 -13.21 0.50
N GLY A 79 10.85 -12.14 1.02
CA GLY A 79 11.36 -11.01 0.23
C GLY A 79 10.27 -10.35 -0.62
N ARG A 80 9.00 -10.46 -0.21
CA ARG A 80 7.86 -10.05 -1.01
C ARG A 80 7.50 -8.60 -0.71
N ASP A 81 7.55 -7.75 -1.71
CA ASP A 81 7.16 -6.35 -1.65
C ASP A 81 5.67 -6.16 -2.01
N LEU A 82 5.00 -5.24 -1.32
CA LEU A 82 3.57 -4.97 -1.50
C LEU A 82 3.27 -4.29 -2.85
N ALA A 83 4.16 -3.43 -3.35
CA ALA A 83 3.98 -2.80 -4.66
C ALA A 83 4.07 -3.86 -5.77
N ASP A 84 5.08 -4.72 -5.74
CA ASP A 84 5.22 -5.82 -6.69
C ASP A 84 4.04 -6.79 -6.62
N TRP A 85 3.52 -7.05 -5.42
CA TRP A 85 2.34 -7.88 -5.21
C TRP A 85 1.07 -7.34 -5.89
N LEU A 86 0.87 -6.02 -5.84
CA LEU A 86 -0.26 -5.36 -6.50
C LEU A 86 -0.05 -5.25 -8.02
N ILE A 87 1.17 -4.95 -8.47
CA ILE A 87 1.53 -4.88 -9.90
C ILE A 87 1.34 -6.25 -10.57
N SER A 88 1.83 -7.33 -9.95
CA SER A 88 1.71 -8.69 -10.49
C SER A 88 0.25 -9.15 -10.68
N ARG A 89 -0.69 -8.60 -9.91
CA ARG A 89 -2.14 -8.83 -10.03
C ARG A 89 -2.85 -7.88 -10.99
N ARG A 90 -2.14 -6.94 -11.61
CA ARG A 90 -2.73 -5.84 -12.41
C ARG A 90 -3.71 -4.98 -11.62
N LEU A 91 -3.43 -4.77 -10.34
CA LEU A 91 -4.21 -3.88 -9.47
C LEU A 91 -3.53 -2.52 -9.28
N ALA A 92 -2.23 -2.46 -9.57
CA ALA A 92 -1.45 -1.24 -9.62
C ALA A 92 -0.56 -1.19 -10.87
N LEU A 93 -0.17 0.02 -11.24
CA LEU A 93 0.91 0.28 -12.18
C LEU A 93 2.08 0.94 -11.43
N PRO A 94 3.32 0.72 -11.87
CA PRO A 94 4.45 1.51 -11.41
C PRO A 94 4.18 3.00 -11.69
N GLU A 95 4.39 3.85 -10.69
CA GLU A 95 4.38 5.29 -10.88
C GLU A 95 5.58 5.65 -11.77
N THR A 96 5.33 5.98 -13.03
CA THR A 96 6.36 6.48 -13.92
C THR A 96 6.69 7.91 -13.51
N SER A 97 7.90 8.13 -12.98
CA SER A 97 8.46 9.48 -12.74
C SER A 97 8.52 10.32 -14.00
#